data_AF-A0ABD4Z941-F1
#
_entry.id   AF-A0ABD4Z941-F1
#
_cell.length_a   1.000
_cell.length_b   1.000
_cell.length_c   1.000
_cell.angle_alpha   90.00
_cell.angle_beta   90.00
_cell.angle_gamma   90.00
#
_symmetry.space_group_name_H-M   'P 1'
#
loop_
_entity.id
_entity.type
_entity.pdbx_description
1 polymer ?
#
loop_
_entity_poly.entity_id
_entity_poly.type
_entity_poly.pdbx_seq_one_letter_code
_entity_poly.pdbx_strand_id
1 'polypeptide(L)'
;MSVQRNNKEGIRIESVFTGVGGQGIITMGTVLGVACSRIGLNIVTAETHGMSQRMGMVDFFVRIGDVEAPLVSLASADIVVSLEMIEALRSVRYLKKCGWLLLSNVYLPPPNVDDVPPKRIIIETLEKLPIKSVLIDVEEIVKKLKDNRVVNMTMLGAFMAVDIVSKIIPVAIVEDVVEEMLGSTNREAFIMGYEQALEKMRRGELISKMC
;
A
#
# COMPACT_ATOMS: atom_id res chain seq x y z
N MET A 1 2.64 -8.91 40.78
CA MET A 1 2.38 -9.12 39.34
C MET A 1 2.51 -7.78 38.63
N SER A 2 3.71 -7.46 38.17
CA SER A 2 3.97 -6.29 37.34
C SER A 2 3.44 -6.59 35.94
N VAL A 3 2.31 -5.99 35.58
CA VAL A 3 1.85 -5.90 34.19
C VAL A 3 2.95 -5.16 33.44
N GLN A 4 3.71 -5.87 32.60
CA GLN A 4 4.56 -5.24 31.60
C GLN A 4 3.63 -4.42 30.70
N ARG A 5 3.62 -3.10 30.89
CA ARG A 5 2.97 -2.19 29.95
C ARG A 5 3.69 -2.34 28.61
N ASN A 6 2.98 -2.85 27.60
CA ASN A 6 3.50 -2.96 26.25
C ASN A 6 3.87 -1.57 25.73
N ASN A 7 5.07 -1.43 25.19
CA ASN A 7 5.67 -0.18 24.67
C ASN A 7 4.99 0.34 23.39
N LYS A 8 3.70 0.06 23.19
CA LYS A 8 2.92 0.25 21.95
C LYS A 8 1.66 1.11 22.13
N GLU A 9 1.38 1.61 23.34
CA GLU A 9 0.28 2.55 23.60
C GLU A 9 0.47 3.84 22.78
N GLY A 10 -0.59 4.30 22.10
CA GLY A 10 -0.58 5.53 21.30
C GLY A 10 -0.01 5.42 19.88
N ILE A 11 0.49 4.25 19.45
CA ILE A 11 0.89 4.03 18.06
C ILE A 11 -0.36 3.95 17.18
N ARG A 12 -0.43 4.76 16.12
CA ARG A 12 -1.48 4.68 15.11
C ARG A 12 -0.89 4.90 13.72
N ILE A 13 -1.11 3.94 12.83
CA ILE A 13 -0.85 4.09 11.40
C ILE A 13 -2.18 3.97 10.67
N GLU A 14 -2.53 4.97 9.88
CA GLU A 14 -3.73 4.99 9.03
C GLU A 14 -3.32 4.86 7.57
N SER A 15 -3.85 3.86 6.88
CA SER A 15 -3.51 3.60 5.49
C SER A 15 -4.73 3.26 4.65
N VAL A 16 -4.66 3.61 3.37
CA VAL A 16 -5.67 3.23 2.37
C VAL A 16 -4.97 2.47 1.25
N PHE A 17 -5.38 1.24 1.01
CA PHE A 17 -4.93 0.45 -0.14
C PHE A 17 -6.01 0.55 -1.20
N THR A 18 -5.62 0.91 -2.42
CA THR A 18 -6.56 1.15 -3.51
C THR A 18 -6.11 0.49 -4.80
N GLY A 19 -7.07 0.21 -5.67
CA GLY A 19 -6.83 -0.42 -6.96
C GLY A 19 -8.10 -0.97 -7.56
N VAL A 20 -7.92 -1.80 -8.57
CA VAL A 20 -9.02 -2.41 -9.32
C VAL A 20 -9.34 -3.79 -8.74
N GLY A 21 -10.64 -4.12 -8.71
CA GLY A 21 -11.12 -5.43 -8.26
C GLY A 21 -10.37 -6.60 -8.92
N GLY A 22 -9.92 -7.56 -8.11
CA GLY A 22 -9.13 -8.71 -8.54
C GLY A 22 -7.61 -8.57 -8.33
N GLN A 23 -7.11 -7.39 -7.97
CA GLN A 23 -5.68 -7.20 -7.69
C GLN A 23 -5.22 -7.76 -6.32
N GLY A 24 -6.13 -8.31 -5.49
CA GLY A 24 -5.75 -8.98 -4.24
C GLY A 24 -5.45 -8.04 -3.07
N ILE A 25 -6.13 -6.89 -2.98
CA ILE A 25 -5.97 -5.90 -1.90
C ILE A 25 -6.34 -6.50 -0.53
N ILE A 26 -7.44 -7.27 -0.46
CA ILE A 26 -7.86 -7.94 0.79
C ILE A 26 -6.76 -8.90 1.27
N THR A 27 -6.10 -9.61 0.35
CA THR A 27 -4.98 -10.51 0.67
C THR A 27 -3.84 -9.78 1.37
N MET A 28 -3.55 -8.52 0.99
CA MET A 28 -2.55 -7.70 1.68
C MET A 28 -2.97 -7.44 3.13
N GLY A 29 -4.25 -7.12 3.35
CA GLY A 29 -4.83 -6.97 4.69
C GLY A 29 -4.72 -8.24 5.52
N THR A 30 -4.99 -9.41 4.94
CA THR A 30 -4.87 -10.70 5.62
C THR A 30 -3.42 -10.99 6.03
N VAL A 31 -2.45 -10.80 5.13
CA VAL A 31 -1.03 -10.97 5.43
C VAL A 31 -0.59 -10.05 6.58
N LEU A 32 -0.95 -8.76 6.51
CA LEU A 32 -0.69 -7.82 7.60
C LEU A 32 -1.39 -8.22 8.90
N GLY A 33 -2.60 -8.75 8.82
CA GLY A 33 -3.38 -9.27 9.95
C GLY A 33 -2.63 -10.37 10.69
N VAL A 34 -2.16 -11.38 9.96
CA VAL A 34 -1.38 -12.48 10.51
C VAL A 34 -0.06 -11.97 11.09
N ALA A 35 0.66 -11.10 10.38
CA ALA A 35 1.93 -10.54 10.87
C ALA A 35 1.75 -9.70 12.14
N CYS A 36 0.72 -8.84 12.20
CA CYS A 36 0.39 -8.05 13.39
C CYS A 36 0.02 -8.93 14.58
N SER A 37 -0.75 -10.00 14.35
CA SER A 37 -1.10 -11.00 15.38
C SER A 37 0.15 -11.64 16.00
N ARG A 38 1.15 -12.01 15.18
CA ARG A 38 2.43 -12.59 15.67
C ARG A 38 3.19 -11.69 16.64
N ILE A 39 3.02 -10.37 16.54
CA ILE A 39 3.71 -9.39 17.40
C ILE A 39 2.77 -8.71 18.41
N GLY A 40 1.55 -9.22 18.57
CA GLY A 40 0.55 -8.66 19.48
C GLY A 40 0.19 -7.20 19.16
N LEU A 41 0.14 -6.84 17.88
CA LEU A 41 -0.28 -5.52 17.40
C LEU A 41 -1.71 -5.62 16.88
N ASN A 42 -2.56 -4.67 17.29
CA ASN A 42 -3.94 -4.62 16.81
C ASN A 42 -4.00 -4.04 15.39
N ILE A 43 -4.95 -4.53 14.61
CA ILE A 43 -5.20 -4.11 13.23
C ILE A 43 -6.69 -4.21 12.96
N VAL A 44 -7.25 -3.14 12.42
CA VAL A 44 -8.65 -3.04 12.03
C VAL A 44 -8.70 -2.69 10.56
N THR A 45 -9.50 -3.43 9.80
CA THR A 45 -9.63 -3.23 8.35
C THR A 45 -11.10 -3.10 7.95
N ALA A 46 -11.36 -2.36 6.86
CA ALA A 46 -12.64 -2.43 6.16
C ALA A 46 -12.46 -2.12 4.68
N GLU A 47 -13.36 -2.67 3.89
CA GLU A 47 -13.45 -2.39 2.47
C GLU A 47 -14.71 -1.58 2.19
N THR A 48 -14.57 -0.48 1.45
CA THR A 48 -15.72 0.17 0.83
C THR A 48 -15.86 -0.38 -0.58
N HIS A 49 -16.76 -1.34 -0.74
CA HIS A 49 -17.13 -1.84 -2.05
C HIS A 49 -17.97 -0.77 -2.77
N GLY A 50 -17.56 -0.33 -3.95
CA GLY A 50 -18.56 -0.12 -5.00
C GLY A 50 -19.03 -1.50 -5.44
N MET A 51 -20.33 -1.78 -5.52
CA MET A 51 -20.92 -3.09 -5.87
C MET A 51 -20.55 -3.62 -7.29
N SER A 52 -19.49 -3.11 -7.91
CA SER A 52 -19.00 -3.54 -9.21
C SER A 52 -18.16 -4.81 -9.07
N GLN A 53 -18.76 -5.96 -9.35
CA GLN A 53 -18.08 -7.26 -9.43
C GLN A 53 -17.15 -7.39 -10.66
N ARG A 54 -16.92 -6.34 -11.46
CA ARG A 54 -16.00 -6.32 -12.61
C ARG A 54 -15.31 -4.96 -12.74
N MET A 55 -13.98 -4.92 -12.57
CA MET A 55 -13.17 -3.70 -12.77
C MET A 55 -13.64 -2.48 -11.95
N GLY A 56 -14.24 -2.70 -10.78
CA GLY A 56 -14.58 -1.62 -9.85
C GLY A 56 -13.38 -1.10 -9.09
N MET A 57 -13.43 0.18 -8.72
CA MET A 57 -12.55 0.79 -7.72
C MET A 57 -12.80 0.13 -6.37
N VAL A 58 -11.71 -0.21 -5.68
CA VAL A 58 -11.72 -0.74 -4.32
C VAL A 58 -10.87 0.16 -3.44
N ASP A 59 -11.45 0.70 -2.37
CA ASP A 59 -10.71 1.30 -1.27
C ASP A 59 -10.78 0.34 -0.07
N PHE A 60 -9.61 -0.03 0.44
CA PHE A 60 -9.43 -0.89 1.61
C PHE A 60 -8.67 -0.14 2.68
N PHE A 61 -9.35 0.15 3.78
CA PHE A 61 -8.80 0.86 4.91
C PHE A 61 -8.06 -0.11 5.83
N VAL A 62 -6.84 0.26 6.19
CA VAL A 62 -5.97 -0.50 7.08
C VAL A 62 -5.49 0.43 8.19
N ARG A 63 -5.91 0.15 9.41
CA ARG A 63 -5.50 0.91 10.60
C ARG A 63 -4.80 -0.02 11.57
N ILE A 64 -3.61 0.37 12.03
CA ILE A 64 -2.74 -0.48 12.86
C ILE A 64 -2.39 0.25 14.16
N GLY A 65 -2.39 -0.48 15.27
CA GLY A 65 -2.06 0.00 16.62
C GLY A 65 -3.30 0.28 17.47
N ASP A 66 -3.31 1.41 18.15
CA ASP A 66 -4.37 1.83 19.08
C ASP A 66 -5.57 2.43 18.32
N VAL A 67 -6.35 1.51 17.73
CA VAL A 67 -7.46 1.80 16.81
C VAL A 67 -8.66 0.87 17.06
N GLU A 68 -9.87 1.44 17.01
CA GLU A 68 -11.12 0.71 17.27
C GLU A 68 -12.10 0.72 16.09
N ALA A 69 -11.99 1.71 15.20
CA ALA A 69 -12.87 1.87 14.04
C ALA A 69 -12.08 1.65 12.74
N PRO A 70 -12.69 1.09 11.68
CA PRO A 70 -11.95 0.78 10.46
C PRO A 70 -11.79 1.97 9.51
N LEU A 71 -12.71 2.92 9.54
CA LEU A 71 -12.76 3.99 8.53
C LEU A 71 -11.62 4.99 8.70
N VAL A 72 -11.04 5.40 7.57
CA VAL A 72 -10.04 6.47 7.48
C VAL A 72 -10.71 7.74 6.98
N SER A 73 -10.42 8.86 7.63
CA SER A 73 -11.01 10.16 7.26
C SER A 73 -10.28 10.77 6.08
N LEU A 74 -10.92 11.72 5.40
CA LEU A 74 -10.25 12.51 4.36
C LEU A 74 -9.08 13.29 4.97
N ALA A 75 -8.00 13.39 4.22
CA ALA A 75 -6.75 14.04 4.63
C ALA A 75 -6.16 13.57 5.97
N SER A 76 -6.44 12.33 6.41
CA SER A 76 -5.90 11.77 7.68
C SER A 76 -4.91 10.62 7.48
N ALA A 77 -4.97 9.91 6.35
CA ALA A 77 -4.12 8.75 6.10
C ALA A 77 -2.64 9.13 6.10
N ASP A 78 -1.82 8.32 6.76
CA ASP A 78 -0.37 8.42 6.70
C ASP A 78 0.17 7.93 5.36
N ILE A 79 -0.48 6.89 4.80
CA ILE A 79 -0.03 6.19 3.59
C ILE A 79 -1.22 5.86 2.70
N VAL A 80 -1.09 6.12 1.40
CA VAL A 80 -1.95 5.54 0.36
C VAL A 80 -1.08 4.59 -0.47
N VAL A 81 -1.55 3.36 -0.66
CA VAL A 81 -0.89 2.36 -1.51
C VAL A 81 -1.80 2.09 -2.71
N SER A 82 -1.36 2.47 -3.90
CA SER A 82 -2.14 2.32 -5.12
C SER A 82 -1.56 1.23 -6.01
N LEU A 83 -2.37 0.19 -6.25
CA LEU A 83 -2.02 -0.92 -7.14
C LEU A 83 -2.32 -0.58 -8.61
N GLU A 84 -2.94 0.56 -8.90
CA GLU A 84 -3.23 1.06 -10.25
C GLU A 84 -3.14 2.61 -10.28
N MET A 85 -2.72 3.19 -11.40
CA MET A 85 -2.40 4.62 -11.49
C MET A 85 -3.61 5.57 -11.44
N ILE A 86 -4.73 5.23 -12.06
CA ILE A 86 -5.95 6.04 -12.08
C ILE A 86 -6.57 6.07 -10.68
N GLU A 87 -6.57 4.93 -9.99
CA GLU A 87 -7.11 4.83 -8.63
C GLU A 87 -6.32 5.67 -7.62
N ALA A 88 -5.03 5.89 -7.87
CA ALA A 88 -4.21 6.79 -7.05
C ALA A 88 -4.79 8.23 -7.01
N LEU A 89 -5.27 8.75 -8.15
CA LEU A 89 -5.87 10.08 -8.22
C LEU A 89 -7.17 10.18 -7.41
N ARG A 90 -7.91 9.07 -7.28
CA ARG A 90 -9.17 9.03 -6.52
C ARG A 90 -8.92 8.97 -5.02
N SER A 91 -7.94 8.18 -4.59
CA SER A 91 -7.70 7.89 -3.17
C SER A 91 -6.66 8.79 -2.52
N VAL A 92 -5.89 9.58 -3.29
CA VAL A 92 -4.99 10.59 -2.73
C VAL A 92 -5.70 11.61 -1.83
N ARG A 93 -7.02 11.79 -1.97
CA ARG A 93 -7.83 12.63 -1.08
C ARG A 93 -7.87 12.18 0.38
N TYR A 94 -7.57 10.91 0.68
CA TYR A 94 -7.43 10.42 2.05
C TYR A 94 -6.08 10.80 2.65
N LEU A 95 -5.07 11.06 1.83
CA LEU A 95 -3.71 11.28 2.28
C LEU A 95 -3.59 12.64 2.99
N LYS A 96 -3.00 12.63 4.18
CA LYS A 96 -2.67 13.85 4.91
C LYS A 96 -1.55 14.61 4.20
N LYS A 97 -1.39 15.89 4.52
CA LYS A 97 -0.23 16.67 4.07
C LYS A 97 1.06 15.97 4.51
N CYS A 98 2.00 15.78 3.57
CA CYS A 98 3.25 15.05 3.79
C CYS A 98 3.11 13.56 4.16
N GLY A 99 1.95 12.96 3.90
CA GLY A 99 1.80 11.52 3.85
C GLY A 99 2.51 10.90 2.63
N TRP A 100 2.60 9.58 2.64
CA TRP A 100 3.24 8.79 1.58
C TRP A 100 2.22 8.23 0.58
N LEU A 101 2.45 8.43 -0.71
CA LEU A 101 1.78 7.71 -1.78
C LEU A 101 2.76 6.71 -2.39
N LEU A 102 2.45 5.42 -2.30
CA LEU A 102 3.15 4.38 -3.03
C LEU A 102 2.34 4.04 -4.26
N LEU A 103 2.89 4.31 -5.44
CA LEU A 103 2.20 4.22 -6.72
C LEU A 103 2.80 3.09 -7.54
N SER A 104 2.01 2.09 -7.93
CA SER A 104 2.43 1.17 -8.99
C SER A 104 2.38 1.86 -10.36
N ASN A 105 3.24 1.44 -11.30
CA ASN A 105 3.16 1.88 -12.69
C ASN A 105 2.12 1.12 -13.55
N VAL A 106 1.29 0.27 -12.92
CA VAL A 106 0.22 -0.47 -13.57
C VAL A 106 -0.88 0.50 -13.99
N TYR A 107 -1.26 0.47 -15.26
CA TYR A 107 -2.29 1.32 -15.82
C TYR A 107 -3.34 0.50 -16.56
N LEU A 108 -4.56 0.52 -16.05
CA LEU A 108 -5.69 -0.26 -16.51
C LEU A 108 -6.87 0.69 -16.79
N PRO A 109 -6.90 1.36 -17.96
CA PRO A 109 -7.99 2.25 -18.29
C PRO A 109 -9.33 1.47 -18.31
N PRO A 110 -10.40 2.01 -17.70
CA PRO A 110 -11.69 1.35 -17.72
C PRO A 110 -12.22 1.21 -19.16
N PRO A 111 -12.88 0.09 -19.50
CA PRO A 111 -13.43 -0.11 -20.82
C PRO A 111 -14.52 0.92 -21.11
N ASN A 112 -14.59 1.42 -22.34
CA ASN A 112 -15.61 2.36 -22.84
C ASN A 112 -15.62 3.74 -22.14
N VAL A 113 -14.47 4.21 -21.67
CA VAL A 113 -14.28 5.59 -21.23
C VAL A 113 -13.26 6.24 -22.18
N ASP A 114 -13.70 7.25 -22.93
CA ASP A 114 -12.87 7.87 -23.97
C ASP A 114 -11.83 8.85 -23.39
N ASP A 115 -12.15 9.53 -22.28
CA ASP A 115 -11.33 10.59 -21.69
C ASP A 115 -10.62 10.13 -20.41
N VAL A 116 -9.81 9.06 -20.53
CA VAL A 116 -8.98 8.57 -19.42
C VAL A 116 -7.64 9.30 -19.44
N PRO A 117 -7.20 9.91 -18.31
CA PRO A 117 -5.94 10.64 -18.27
C PRO A 117 -4.75 9.70 -18.55
N PRO A 118 -3.85 10.05 -19.49
CA PRO A 118 -2.68 9.22 -19.76
C PRO A 118 -1.70 9.21 -18.58
N LYS A 119 -0.85 8.16 -18.47
CA LYS A 119 0.16 7.99 -17.40
C LYS A 119 0.90 9.29 -17.05
N ARG A 120 1.33 10.06 -18.06
CA ARG A 120 2.04 11.33 -17.90
C ARG A 120 1.23 12.37 -17.10
N ILE A 121 -0.05 12.55 -17.43
CA ILE A 121 -0.91 13.54 -16.77
C ILE A 121 -1.18 13.15 -15.31
N ILE A 122 -1.30 11.85 -15.04
CA ILE A 122 -1.43 11.32 -13.68
C ILE A 122 -0.21 11.71 -12.85
N ILE A 123 0.99 11.43 -13.36
CA ILE A 123 2.26 11.77 -12.69
C ILE A 123 2.36 13.28 -12.46
N GLU A 124 2.18 14.10 -13.50
CA GLU A 124 2.23 15.57 -13.40
C GLU A 124 1.22 16.16 -12.42
N THR A 125 0.07 15.49 -12.24
CA THR A 125 -0.94 15.90 -11.26
C THR A 125 -0.47 15.59 -9.84
N LEU A 126 0.08 14.39 -9.62
CA LEU A 126 0.59 13.95 -8.31
C LEU A 126 1.84 14.73 -7.88
N GLU A 127 2.69 15.14 -8.82
CA GLU A 127 3.88 15.97 -8.57
C GLU A 127 3.54 17.32 -7.92
N LYS A 128 2.38 17.89 -8.24
CA LYS A 128 1.93 19.20 -7.74
C LYS A 128 1.35 19.15 -6.33
N LEU A 129 1.14 17.95 -5.77
CA LEU A 129 0.52 17.78 -4.46
C LEU A 129 1.56 17.85 -3.34
N PRO A 130 1.22 18.39 -2.15
CA PRO A 130 2.12 18.49 -0.99
C PRO A 130 2.21 17.14 -0.24
N ILE A 131 2.69 16.12 -0.95
CA ILE A 131 2.79 14.73 -0.50
C ILE A 131 4.18 14.18 -0.83
N LYS A 132 4.53 13.04 -0.25
CA LYS A 132 5.70 12.27 -0.67
C LYS A 132 5.20 11.13 -1.55
N SER A 133 5.73 10.97 -2.76
CA SER A 133 5.24 9.92 -3.66
C SER A 133 6.37 9.12 -4.28
N VAL A 134 6.24 7.79 -4.31
CA VAL A 134 7.23 6.86 -4.86
C VAL A 134 6.55 6.02 -5.94
N LEU A 135 7.16 5.98 -7.14
CA LEU A 135 6.74 5.09 -8.22
C LEU A 135 7.48 3.76 -8.10
N ILE A 136 6.72 2.67 -8.04
CA ILE A 136 7.20 1.28 -8.00
C ILE A 136 6.99 0.68 -9.39
N ASP A 137 8.06 0.14 -9.98
CA ASP A 137 8.03 -0.51 -11.30
C ASP A 137 7.55 -1.96 -11.14
N VAL A 138 6.25 -2.10 -10.93
CA VAL A 138 5.61 -3.41 -10.75
C VAL A 138 5.56 -4.18 -12.07
N GLU A 139 5.38 -3.49 -13.21
CA GLU A 139 5.39 -4.12 -14.53
C GLU A 139 6.72 -4.84 -14.81
N GLU A 140 7.86 -4.26 -14.42
CA GLU A 140 9.17 -4.93 -14.50
C GLU A 140 9.26 -6.18 -13.62
N ILE A 141 8.80 -6.09 -12.36
CA ILE A 141 8.82 -7.21 -11.41
C ILE A 141 7.93 -8.36 -11.91
N VAL A 142 6.72 -8.05 -12.37
CA VAL A 142 5.80 -9.02 -12.99
C VAL A 142 6.45 -9.71 -14.19
N LYS A 143 7.14 -8.95 -15.05
CA LYS A 143 7.85 -9.52 -16.21
C LYS A 143 8.98 -10.45 -15.79
N LYS A 144 9.75 -10.09 -14.76
CA LYS A 144 10.86 -10.89 -14.23
C LYS A 144 10.36 -12.22 -13.64
N LEU A 145 9.31 -12.15 -12.82
CA LEU A 145 8.73 -13.31 -12.13
C LEU A 145 7.75 -14.11 -13.00
N LYS A 146 7.32 -13.55 -14.14
CA LYS A 146 6.34 -14.13 -15.07
C LYS A 146 5.01 -14.46 -14.41
N ASP A 147 4.60 -13.66 -13.43
CA ASP A 147 3.34 -13.85 -12.71
C ASP A 147 2.66 -12.50 -12.44
N ASN A 148 1.50 -12.28 -13.07
CA ASN A 148 0.70 -11.07 -12.89
C ASN A 148 0.06 -10.97 -11.49
N ARG A 149 0.02 -12.06 -10.72
CA ARG A 149 -0.64 -12.12 -9.41
C ARG A 149 0.18 -11.48 -8.30
N VAL A 150 1.45 -11.17 -8.55
CA VAL A 150 2.38 -10.68 -7.52
C VAL A 150 2.29 -9.18 -7.24
N VAL A 151 1.47 -8.44 -8.01
CA VAL A 151 1.30 -6.97 -7.91
C VAL A 151 1.05 -6.52 -6.47
N ASN A 152 0.14 -7.20 -5.76
CA ASN A 152 -0.20 -6.86 -4.37
C ASN A 152 0.96 -7.09 -3.41
N MET A 153 1.69 -8.19 -3.54
CA MET A 153 2.81 -8.51 -2.64
C MET A 153 4.01 -7.59 -2.90
N THR A 154 4.26 -7.22 -4.16
CA THR A 154 5.22 -6.16 -4.49
C THR A 154 4.86 -4.84 -3.81
N MET A 155 3.60 -4.40 -3.92
CA MET A 155 3.17 -3.16 -3.27
C MET A 155 3.13 -3.27 -1.74
N LEU A 156 2.89 -4.46 -1.18
CA LEU A 156 2.99 -4.71 0.25
C LEU A 156 4.45 -4.62 0.74
N GLY A 157 5.40 -5.12 -0.04
CA GLY A 157 6.82 -4.93 0.20
C GLY A 157 7.18 -3.44 0.24
N ALA A 158 6.73 -2.68 -0.74
CA ALA A 158 6.92 -1.23 -0.78
C ALA A 158 6.31 -0.52 0.44
N PHE A 159 5.12 -0.94 0.89
CA PHE A 159 4.49 -0.44 2.12
C PHE A 159 5.37 -0.66 3.35
N MET A 160 5.99 -1.83 3.46
CA MET A 160 6.89 -2.16 4.57
C MET A 160 8.18 -1.36 4.57
N ALA A 161 8.56 -0.70 3.48
CA ALA A 161 9.74 0.17 3.42
C ALA A 161 9.51 1.55 4.05
N VAL A 162 8.25 1.96 4.23
CA VAL A 162 7.93 3.27 4.81
C VAL A 162 8.31 3.30 6.29
N ASP A 163 9.06 4.32 6.68
CA ASP A 163 9.72 4.41 8.00
C ASP A 163 8.75 4.30 9.20
N ILE A 164 7.53 4.83 9.08
CA ILE A 164 6.52 4.68 10.14
C ILE A 164 6.00 3.24 10.27
N VAL A 165 6.09 2.43 9.21
CA VAL A 165 5.68 1.02 9.22
C VAL A 165 6.84 0.15 9.70
N SER A 166 8.01 0.29 9.09
CA SER A 166 9.20 -0.54 9.36
C SER A 166 9.72 -0.43 10.79
N LYS A 167 9.51 0.72 11.46
CA LYS A 167 9.84 0.91 12.88
C LYS A 167 8.94 0.12 13.84
N ILE A 168 7.75 -0.27 13.40
CA ILE A 168 6.72 -0.88 14.24
C ILE A 168 6.53 -2.35 13.91
N ILE A 169 6.58 -2.70 12.62
CA ILE A 169 6.39 -4.05 12.11
C ILE A 169 7.69 -4.49 11.44
N PRO A 170 8.42 -5.48 12.00
CA PRO A 170 9.61 -6.01 11.37
C PRO A 170 9.30 -6.62 10.00
N VAL A 171 10.02 -6.18 8.96
CA VAL A 171 9.82 -6.65 7.58
C VAL A 171 9.93 -8.17 7.46
N ALA A 172 10.88 -8.79 8.18
CA ALA A 172 11.10 -10.24 8.17
C ALA A 172 9.86 -11.03 8.61
N ILE A 173 9.06 -10.51 9.55
CA ILE A 173 7.83 -11.20 10.00
C ILE A 173 6.79 -11.21 8.89
N VAL A 174 6.68 -10.12 8.13
CA VAL A 174 5.75 -10.04 7.00
C VAL A 174 6.24 -10.92 5.85
N GLU A 175 7.55 -10.92 5.57
CA GLU A 175 8.20 -11.79 4.59
C GLU A 175 7.90 -13.28 4.87
N ASP A 176 8.08 -13.73 6.12
CA ASP A 176 7.78 -15.11 6.53
C ASP A 176 6.30 -15.45 6.30
N VAL A 177 5.39 -14.55 6.69
CA VAL A 177 3.94 -14.75 6.47
C VAL A 177 3.61 -14.84 4.97
N VAL A 178 4.23 -14.01 4.14
CA VAL A 178 4.04 -14.06 2.67
C VAL A 178 4.50 -15.41 2.14
N GLU A 179 5.67 -15.90 2.55
CA GLU A 179 6.17 -17.20 2.12
C GLU A 179 5.27 -18.35 2.57
N GLU A 180 4.87 -18.37 3.85
CA GLU A 180 4.02 -19.42 4.42
C GLU A 180 2.63 -19.47 3.75
N MET A 181 2.05 -18.31 3.45
CA MET A 181 0.68 -18.24 2.91
C MET A 181 0.61 -18.32 1.39
N LEU A 182 1.60 -17.77 0.68
CA LEU A 182 1.52 -17.47 -0.75
C LEU A 182 2.71 -18.03 -1.56
N GLY A 183 3.68 -18.64 -0.90
CA GLY A 183 4.82 -19.31 -1.52
C GLY A 183 5.95 -18.37 -1.96
N SER A 184 7.03 -18.99 -2.45
CA SER A 184 8.31 -18.33 -2.72
C SER A 184 8.23 -17.23 -3.80
N THR A 185 7.41 -17.38 -4.84
CA THR A 185 7.26 -16.35 -5.89
C THR A 185 6.69 -15.06 -5.32
N ASN A 186 5.72 -15.13 -4.41
CA ASN A 186 5.15 -13.96 -3.75
C ASN A 186 6.13 -13.34 -2.76
N ARG A 187 6.90 -14.17 -2.05
CA ARG A 187 7.98 -13.73 -1.16
C ARG A 187 9.05 -12.94 -1.93
N GLU A 188 9.49 -13.46 -3.07
CA GLU A 188 10.46 -12.77 -3.93
C GLU A 188 9.90 -11.42 -4.42
N ALA A 189 8.64 -11.39 -4.86
CA ALA A 189 7.99 -10.15 -5.27
C ALA A 189 7.88 -9.10 -4.16
N PHE A 190 7.57 -9.55 -2.93
CA PHE A 190 7.54 -8.72 -1.73
C PHE A 190 8.91 -8.11 -1.45
N ILE A 191 9.98 -8.91 -1.48
CA ILE A 191 11.35 -8.43 -1.25
C ILE A 191 11.75 -7.41 -2.32
N MET A 192 11.50 -7.71 -3.59
CA MET A 192 11.81 -6.80 -4.69
C MET A 192 11.08 -5.45 -4.54
N GLY A 193 9.81 -5.47 -4.14
CA GLY A 193 9.04 -4.25 -3.87
C GLY A 193 9.58 -3.45 -2.69
N TYR A 194 9.96 -4.14 -1.61
CA TYR A 194 10.58 -3.52 -0.44
C TYR A 194 11.91 -2.84 -0.78
N GLU A 195 12.81 -3.56 -1.46
CA GLU A 195 14.13 -3.05 -1.86
C GLU A 195 14.02 -1.85 -2.80
N GLN A 196 13.16 -1.95 -3.83
CA GLN A 196 12.96 -0.87 -4.80
C GLN A 196 12.41 0.39 -4.13
N ALA A 197 11.44 0.26 -3.22
CA ALA A 197 10.91 1.40 -2.47
C ALA A 197 11.97 2.03 -1.57
N LEU A 198 12.73 1.21 -0.83
CA LEU A 198 13.77 1.66 0.08
C LEU A 198 14.90 2.39 -0.65
N GLU A 199 15.35 1.87 -1.80
CA GLU A 199 16.36 2.49 -2.65
C GLU A 199 15.89 3.86 -3.17
N LYS A 200 14.66 3.93 -3.70
CA LYS A 200 14.08 5.18 -4.20
C LYS A 200 13.92 6.24 -3.12
N MET A 201 13.44 5.85 -1.94
CA MET A 201 13.33 6.76 -0.79
C MET A 201 14.72 7.26 -0.34
N ARG A 202 15.74 6.40 -0.29
CA ARG A 202 17.12 6.78 0.08
C ARG A 202 17.76 7.72 -0.93
N ARG A 203 17.52 7.52 -2.22
CA ARG A 203 18.03 8.40 -3.30
C ARG A 203 17.23 9.69 -3.45
N GLY A 204 16.09 9.81 -2.77
CA GLY A 204 15.16 10.92 -2.97
C GLY A 204 14.54 10.92 -4.37
N GLU A 205 14.38 9.75 -4.99
CA GLU A 205 13.65 9.56 -6.25
C GLU A 205 12.14 9.57 -5.98
N LEU A 206 11.64 10.73 -5.53
CA LEU A 206 10.23 10.95 -5.27
C LEU A 206 9.61 11.69 -6.45
N ILE A 207 8.37 11.32 -6.82
CA ILE A 207 7.55 12.06 -7.77
C ILE A 207 7.27 13.46 -7.20
N SER A 208 6.73 13.56 -5.98
CA SER A 208 6.59 14.83 -5.25
C SER A 208 7.53 14.89 -4.04
N LYS A 209 8.22 16.04 -3.93
CA LYS A 209 9.13 16.41 -2.84
C LYS A 209 8.62 17.63 -2.07
N MET A 210 7.33 17.95 -2.16
CA MET A 210 6.78 19.19 -1.60
C MET A 210 6.58 19.14 -0.07
N CYS A 211 7.47 18.40 0.60
CA CYS A 211 7.61 18.15 2.03
C CYS A 211 9.10 17.96 2.33
#